data_AF-A0A7S3K7U1-F1
#
_entry.id   AF-A0A7S3K7U1-F1
#
_cell.length_a   1.000
_cell.length_b   1.000
_cell.length_c   1.000
_cell.angle_alpha   90.00
_cell.angle_beta   90.00
_cell.angle_gamma   90.00
#
_symmetry.space_group_name_H-M   'P 1'
#
loop_
_entity.id
_entity.type
_entity.pdbx_description
1 polymer ?
#
loop_
_entity_poly.entity_id
_entity_poly.type
_entity_poly.pdbx_seq_one_letter_code
_entity_poly.pdbx_strand_id
1 'polypeptide(L)'
;MNFFVSYYSYLNAVEVGGKSFGLWQFSFTTYIAVVVTHLGFIAIYIGAWNWIVVFVFALHIVIFYPGWAFAYNELPGTHITGNQLEFYNHLNFWLIVFVIAVCAILPIAFIKQGKSMFFPRLIDLIMRKKIHKEIDIENKLKIDIVKLEKELDSENDDDQSVRMSQGLANQVLTSHHGTI
;
A
#
# COMPACT_ATOMS: atom_id res chain seq x y z
N MET A 1 13.79 -19.92 11.99
CA MET A 1 13.49 -18.73 12.83
C MET A 1 12.07 -18.77 13.37
N ASN A 2 11.03 -18.92 12.52
CA ASN A 2 9.62 -18.94 12.92
C ASN A 2 9.33 -19.82 14.16
N PHE A 3 9.79 -21.09 14.14
CA PHE A 3 9.58 -22.03 15.24
C PHE A 3 10.20 -21.57 16.57
N PHE A 4 11.48 -21.17 16.56
CA PHE A 4 12.21 -20.83 17.78
C PHE A 4 11.71 -19.55 18.44
N VAL A 5 11.37 -18.52 17.65
CA VAL A 5 10.86 -17.26 18.19
C VAL A 5 9.50 -17.46 18.86
N SER A 6 8.60 -18.21 18.21
CA SER A 6 7.34 -18.62 18.85
C SER A 6 7.60 -19.43 20.11
N TYR A 7 8.53 -20.39 20.07
CA TYR A 7 8.81 -21.29 21.19
C TYR A 7 9.30 -20.51 22.42
N TYR A 8 10.27 -19.62 22.25
CA TYR A 8 10.78 -18.78 23.34
C TYR A 8 9.74 -17.77 23.85
N SER A 9 8.86 -17.28 22.97
CA SER A 9 7.79 -16.36 23.37
C SER A 9 6.77 -17.05 24.27
N TYR A 10 6.39 -18.29 23.95
CA TYR A 10 5.43 -19.08 24.75
C TYR A 10 6.06 -19.77 25.97
N LEU A 11 7.38 -20.01 25.98
CA LEU A 11 8.10 -20.46 27.18
C LEU A 11 8.10 -19.43 28.31
N ASN A 12 8.17 -18.14 27.97
CA ASN A 12 8.25 -17.03 28.92
C ASN A 12 6.92 -16.28 29.08
N ALA A 13 5.87 -16.71 28.38
CA ALA A 13 4.55 -16.10 28.48
C ALA A 13 3.90 -16.48 29.81
N VAL A 14 4.02 -15.61 30.81
CA VAL A 14 3.17 -15.66 32.00
C VAL A 14 1.76 -15.26 31.58
N GLU A 15 0.79 -16.11 31.90
CA GLU A 15 -0.60 -16.01 31.45
C GLU A 15 -1.24 -14.68 31.88
N VAL A 16 -1.64 -13.87 30.90
CA VAL A 16 -2.62 -12.81 31.15
C VAL A 16 -4.00 -13.48 31.15
N GLY A 17 -4.38 -14.07 32.29
CA GLY A 17 -5.72 -14.65 32.48
C GLY A 17 -5.84 -16.01 33.17
N GLY A 18 -4.74 -16.64 33.62
CA GLY A 18 -4.80 -17.88 34.41
C GLY A 18 -5.16 -19.16 33.63
N LYS A 19 -5.04 -19.16 32.29
CA LYS A 19 -5.18 -20.35 31.43
C LYS A 19 -3.86 -20.72 30.76
N SER A 20 -3.47 -22.00 30.83
CA SER A 20 -2.27 -22.53 30.19
C SER A 20 -2.28 -22.39 28.68
N PHE A 21 -1.21 -21.80 28.14
CA PHE A 21 -0.91 -21.83 26.71
C PHE A 21 -0.72 -23.28 26.27
N GLY A 22 -1.74 -23.82 25.60
CA GLY A 22 -1.67 -25.18 25.05
C GLY A 22 -0.69 -25.25 23.88
N LEU A 23 -0.13 -26.45 23.64
CA LEU A 23 0.71 -26.76 22.47
C LEU A 23 0.08 -26.28 21.16
N TRP A 24 -1.25 -26.32 21.10
CA TRP A 24 -2.03 -25.87 19.95
C TRP A 24 -1.87 -24.37 19.66
N GLN A 25 -1.84 -23.51 20.69
CA GLN A 25 -1.74 -22.06 20.52
C GLN A 25 -0.36 -21.66 19.99
N PHE A 26 0.68 -22.29 20.53
CA PHE A 26 2.04 -22.17 20.00
C PHE A 26 2.13 -22.62 18.53
N SER A 27 1.52 -23.77 18.23
CA SER A 27 1.57 -24.37 16.89
C SER A 27 0.81 -23.51 15.87
N PHE A 28 -0.37 -23.01 16.26
CA PHE A 28 -1.17 -22.11 15.45
C PHE A 28 -0.41 -20.82 15.19
N THR A 29 0.09 -20.12 16.20
CA THR A 29 0.86 -18.88 16.05
C THR A 29 2.08 -19.05 15.15
N THR A 30 2.79 -20.17 15.29
CA THR A 30 3.92 -20.51 14.43
C THR A 30 3.48 -20.72 12.98
N TYR A 31 2.37 -21.43 12.75
CA TYR A 31 1.80 -21.61 11.42
C TYR A 31 1.46 -20.25 10.78
N ILE A 32 0.85 -19.33 11.54
CA ILE A 32 0.49 -17.99 11.03
C ILE A 32 1.72 -17.20 10.64
N ALA A 33 2.72 -17.18 11.52
CA ALA A 33 3.96 -16.48 11.27
C ALA A 33 4.66 -17.03 10.01
N VAL A 34 4.60 -18.33 9.77
CA VAL A 34 5.14 -18.95 8.54
C VAL A 34 4.36 -18.47 7.31
N VAL A 35 3.03 -18.47 7.34
CA VAL A 35 2.19 -18.04 6.21
C VAL A 35 2.46 -16.57 5.86
N VAL A 36 2.46 -15.69 6.87
CA VAL A 36 2.74 -14.25 6.69
C VAL A 36 4.15 -14.03 6.15
N THR A 37 5.14 -14.74 6.70
CA THR A 37 6.53 -14.67 6.23
C THR A 37 6.65 -15.14 4.77
N HIS A 38 5.94 -16.21 4.41
CA HIS A 38 5.95 -16.76 3.05
C HIS A 38 5.33 -15.79 2.04
N LEU A 39 4.19 -15.18 2.39
CA LEU A 39 3.58 -14.11 1.59
C LEU A 39 4.53 -12.91 1.45
N GLY A 40 5.18 -12.51 2.54
CA GLY A 40 6.20 -11.46 2.51
C GLY A 40 7.38 -11.77 1.59
N PHE A 41 7.83 -13.03 1.54
CA PHE A 41 8.85 -13.45 0.60
C PHE A 41 8.38 -13.33 -0.85
N ILE A 42 7.19 -13.83 -1.17
CA ILE A 42 6.61 -13.71 -2.51
C ILE A 42 6.50 -12.23 -2.91
N ALA A 43 6.06 -11.37 -1.98
CA ALA A 43 5.95 -9.93 -2.18
C ALA A 43 7.30 -9.26 -2.50
N ILE A 44 8.40 -9.69 -1.86
CA ILE A 44 9.74 -9.19 -2.19
C ILE A 44 10.12 -9.57 -3.62
N TYR A 45 9.86 -10.79 -4.06
CA TYR A 45 10.36 -11.31 -5.34
C TYR A 45 9.48 -10.95 -6.55
N ILE A 46 8.22 -10.59 -6.33
CA ILE A 46 7.35 -10.10 -7.39
C ILE A 46 7.89 -8.78 -7.96
N GLY A 47 8.12 -8.77 -9.27
CA GLY A 47 8.63 -7.61 -10.01
C GLY A 47 7.54 -6.65 -10.47
N ALA A 48 6.27 -7.07 -10.48
CA ALA A 48 5.14 -6.27 -10.95
C ALA A 48 3.94 -6.42 -10.01
N TRP A 49 3.57 -5.32 -9.36
CA TRP A 49 2.38 -5.24 -8.52
C TRP A 49 1.17 -4.92 -9.38
N ASN A 50 0.54 -5.98 -9.91
CA ASN A 50 -0.72 -5.85 -10.63
C ASN A 50 -1.90 -5.96 -9.67
N TRP A 51 -3.05 -5.41 -10.05
CA TRP A 51 -4.26 -5.44 -9.22
C TRP A 51 -4.72 -6.87 -8.90
N ILE A 52 -4.53 -7.81 -9.84
CA ILE A 52 -4.80 -9.24 -9.63
C ILE A 52 -3.90 -9.82 -8.53
N VAL A 53 -2.62 -9.44 -8.50
CA VAL A 53 -1.68 -9.92 -7.46
C VAL A 53 -2.13 -9.43 -6.10
N VAL A 54 -2.46 -8.13 -5.98
CA VAL A 54 -2.97 -7.55 -4.73
C VAL A 54 -4.26 -8.25 -4.29
N PHE A 55 -5.18 -8.52 -5.23
CA PHE A 55 -6.42 -9.23 -4.96
C PHE A 55 -6.18 -10.66 -4.44
N VAL A 56 -5.27 -11.42 -5.07
CA VAL A 56 -4.93 -12.79 -4.62
C VAL A 56 -4.28 -12.78 -3.23
N PHE A 57 -3.45 -11.79 -2.95
CA PHE A 57 -2.87 -11.59 -1.61
C PHE A 57 -3.94 -11.27 -0.57
N ALA A 58 -4.87 -10.36 -0.89
CA ALA A 58 -5.99 -10.03 -0.02
C ALA A 58 -6.89 -11.25 0.24
N LEU A 59 -7.19 -12.05 -0.79
CA LEU A 59 -7.93 -13.30 -0.63
C LEU A 59 -7.21 -14.31 0.27
N HIS A 60 -5.88 -14.43 0.16
CA HIS A 60 -5.10 -15.30 1.03
C HIS A 60 -5.17 -14.87 2.50
N ILE A 61 -5.03 -13.57 2.76
CA ILE A 61 -5.03 -13.02 4.13
C ILE A 61 -6.43 -13.03 4.75
N VAL A 62 -7.49 -12.78 3.98
CA VAL A 62 -8.84 -12.57 4.49
C VAL A 62 -9.73 -13.81 4.40
N ILE A 63 -9.61 -14.60 3.33
CA ILE A 63 -10.53 -15.72 3.07
C ILE A 63 -9.90 -17.05 3.41
N PHE A 64 -8.76 -17.36 2.78
CA PHE A 64 -8.17 -18.70 2.94
C PHE A 64 -7.67 -18.93 4.36
N TYR A 65 -7.05 -17.92 4.95
CA TYR A 65 -6.41 -18.08 6.25
C TYR A 65 -7.40 -18.04 7.45
N PRO A 66 -8.21 -16.98 7.65
CA PRO A 66 -9.18 -16.93 8.74
C PRO A 66 -10.35 -17.87 8.48
N GLY A 67 -10.82 -17.96 7.23
CA GLY A 67 -11.96 -18.79 6.85
C GLY A 67 -11.71 -20.28 7.11
N TRP A 68 -10.50 -20.78 6.83
CA TRP A 68 -10.15 -22.17 7.17
C TRP A 68 -10.03 -22.37 8.68
N ALA A 69 -9.40 -21.44 9.39
CA ALA A 69 -9.25 -21.52 10.84
C ALA A 69 -10.64 -21.60 11.51
N PHE A 70 -11.53 -20.64 11.20
CA PHE A 70 -12.90 -20.59 11.74
C PHE A 70 -13.72 -21.82 11.35
N ALA A 71 -13.64 -22.29 10.09
CA ALA A 71 -14.33 -23.51 9.69
C ALA A 71 -13.87 -24.74 10.50
N TYR A 72 -12.58 -24.82 10.80
CA TYR A 72 -12.02 -25.91 11.62
C TYR A 72 -12.40 -25.80 13.10
N ASN A 73 -12.64 -24.59 13.60
CA ASN A 73 -13.09 -24.34 14.97
C ASN A 73 -14.49 -24.90 15.25
N GLU A 74 -15.36 -24.96 14.24
CA GLU A 74 -16.74 -25.42 14.40
C GLU A 74 -16.89 -26.95 14.30
N LEU A 75 -15.80 -27.68 14.03
CA LEU A 75 -15.85 -29.13 13.91
C LEU A 75 -15.91 -29.80 15.30
N PRO A 76 -16.97 -30.58 15.59
CA PRO A 76 -17.14 -31.23 16.89
C PRO A 76 -16.08 -32.31 17.10
N GLY A 77 -15.62 -32.45 18.34
CA GLY A 77 -14.61 -33.46 18.73
C GLY A 77 -13.17 -33.01 18.58
N THR A 78 -12.91 -31.74 18.24
CA THR A 78 -11.57 -31.16 18.24
C THR A 78 -11.27 -30.45 19.56
N HIS A 79 -10.01 -30.47 20.01
CA HIS A 79 -9.52 -29.70 21.17
C HIS A 79 -9.54 -28.16 20.96
N ILE A 80 -10.15 -27.72 19.87
CA ILE A 80 -10.03 -26.39 19.29
C ILE A 80 -11.36 -25.64 19.40
N THR A 81 -12.47 -26.39 19.48
CA THR A 81 -13.84 -25.89 19.53
C THR A 81 -14.01 -24.72 20.50
N GLY A 82 -14.31 -23.54 19.94
CA GLY A 82 -14.65 -22.33 20.71
C GLY A 82 -13.48 -21.45 21.17
N ASN A 83 -12.22 -21.86 20.95
CA ASN A 83 -11.07 -21.12 21.49
C ASN A 83 -10.37 -20.20 20.47
N GLN A 84 -10.66 -20.31 19.16
CA GLN A 84 -9.91 -19.56 18.15
C GLN A 84 -10.10 -18.04 18.21
N LEU A 85 -11.31 -17.57 18.51
CA LEU A 85 -11.59 -16.13 18.60
C LEU A 85 -10.81 -15.48 19.75
N GLU A 86 -10.55 -16.23 20.83
CA GLU A 86 -9.76 -15.77 21.98
C GLU A 86 -8.32 -15.43 21.53
N PHE A 87 -7.72 -16.22 20.64
CA PHE A 87 -6.34 -16.00 20.16
C PHE A 87 -6.18 -14.74 19.33
N TYR A 88 -7.13 -14.48 18.42
CA TYR A 88 -7.10 -13.26 17.60
C TYR A 88 -7.29 -11.98 18.43
N ASN A 89 -7.91 -12.08 19.60
CA ASN A 89 -8.11 -10.94 20.51
C ASN A 89 -6.87 -10.62 21.36
N HIS A 90 -5.86 -11.49 21.40
CA HIS A 90 -4.64 -11.21 22.17
C HIS A 90 -3.63 -10.40 21.35
N LEU A 91 -3.24 -9.24 21.86
CA LEU A 91 -2.21 -8.41 21.23
C LEU A 91 -0.85 -9.12 21.11
N ASN A 92 -0.49 -9.95 22.10
CA ASN A 92 0.76 -10.72 22.10
C ASN A 92 0.87 -11.64 20.88
N PHE A 93 -0.24 -12.25 20.45
CA PHE A 93 -0.27 -13.09 19.26
C PHE A 93 0.18 -12.30 18.02
N TRP A 94 -0.39 -11.12 17.80
CA TRP A 94 -0.05 -10.27 16.65
C TRP A 94 1.38 -9.73 16.72
N LEU A 95 1.86 -9.37 17.91
CA LEU A 95 3.23 -8.89 18.10
C LEU A 95 4.26 -9.99 17.78
N ILE A 96 4.02 -11.23 18.22
CA ILE A 96 4.90 -12.36 17.91
C ILE A 96 4.95 -12.60 16.39
N VAL A 97 3.78 -12.65 15.74
CA VAL A 97 3.68 -12.83 14.28
C VAL A 97 4.42 -11.70 13.54
N PHE A 98 4.23 -10.45 13.98
CA PHE A 98 4.87 -9.28 13.38
C PHE A 98 6.39 -9.32 13.52
N VAL A 99 6.91 -9.56 14.73
CA VAL A 99 8.35 -9.65 15.00
C VAL A 99 8.99 -10.75 14.15
N ILE A 100 8.34 -11.91 14.07
CA ILE A 100 8.83 -13.01 13.24
C ILE A 100 8.89 -12.61 11.76
N ALA A 101 7.82 -12.02 11.24
CA ALA A 101 7.76 -11.59 9.85
C ALA A 101 8.85 -10.56 9.53
N VAL A 102 8.98 -9.51 10.35
CA VAL A 102 10.00 -8.45 10.16
C VAL A 102 11.39 -9.05 10.19
N CYS A 103 11.74 -9.80 11.23
CA CYS A 103 13.09 -10.35 11.37
C CYS A 103 13.44 -11.38 10.28
N ALA A 104 12.45 -12.05 9.67
CA ALA A 104 12.68 -12.99 8.57
C ALA A 104 12.79 -12.29 7.21
N ILE A 105 11.97 -11.28 6.95
CA ILE A 105 11.84 -10.59 5.65
C ILE A 105 12.95 -9.54 5.49
N LEU A 106 13.23 -8.78 6.56
CA LEU A 106 14.11 -7.61 6.53
C LEU A 106 15.52 -7.94 6.04
N PRO A 107 16.22 -8.99 6.52
CA PRO A 107 17.57 -9.31 6.04
C PRO A 107 17.62 -9.56 4.54
N ILE A 108 16.61 -10.24 3.99
CA ILE A 108 16.55 -10.59 2.57
C ILE A 108 16.19 -9.37 1.72
N ALA A 109 15.30 -8.50 2.21
CA ALA A 109 15.03 -7.22 1.58
C ALA A 109 16.30 -6.35 1.49
N PHE A 110 17.06 -6.24 2.58
CA PHE A 110 18.34 -5.51 2.60
C PHE A 110 19.35 -6.09 1.62
N ILE A 111 19.52 -7.41 1.57
CA ILE A 111 20.42 -8.06 0.60
C ILE A 111 19.99 -7.80 -0.84
N LYS A 112 18.68 -7.89 -1.13
CA LYS A 112 18.15 -7.65 -2.47
C LYS A 112 18.37 -6.21 -2.91
N GLN A 113 18.08 -5.25 -2.03
CA GLN A 113 18.25 -3.83 -2.31
C GLN A 113 19.72 -3.45 -2.47
N GLY A 114 20.59 -3.96 -1.59
CA GLY A 114 22.04 -3.82 -1.71
C GLY A 114 22.56 -4.36 -3.03
N LYS A 115 22.14 -5.58 -3.43
CA LYS A 115 22.51 -6.16 -4.74
C LYS A 115 22.05 -5.29 -5.91
N SER A 116 20.83 -4.75 -5.89
CA SER A 116 20.34 -3.89 -6.98
C SER A 116 21.06 -2.55 -7.06
N MET A 117 21.61 -2.05 -5.95
CA MET A 117 22.35 -0.78 -5.90
C MET A 117 23.81 -0.96 -6.36
N PHE A 118 24.51 -1.98 -5.86
CA PHE A 118 25.94 -2.20 -6.18
C PHE A 118 26.16 -3.00 -7.47
N PHE A 119 25.26 -3.92 -7.81
CA PHE A 119 25.38 -4.80 -8.98
C PHE A 119 24.05 -4.84 -9.76
N PRO A 120 23.67 -3.72 -10.39
CA PRO A 120 22.42 -3.64 -11.12
C PRO A 120 22.44 -4.63 -12.29
N ARG A 121 21.37 -5.43 -12.40
CA ARG A 121 21.17 -6.27 -13.60
C ARG A 121 20.74 -5.39 -14.77
N LEU A 122 21.02 -5.86 -15.99
CA LEU A 122 20.63 -5.15 -17.22
C LEU A 122 19.12 -4.82 -17.26
N ILE A 123 18.30 -5.74 -16.75
CA ILE A 123 16.84 -5.54 -16.65
C ILE A 123 16.47 -4.39 -15.70
N ASP A 124 17.18 -4.25 -14.57
CA ASP A 124 16.94 -3.17 -13.61
C ASP A 124 17.31 -1.80 -14.22
N LEU A 125 18.35 -1.76 -15.07
CA LEU A 125 18.75 -0.54 -15.79
C LEU A 125 17.70 -0.12 -16.83
N ILE A 126 17.19 -1.08 -17.62
CA ILE A 126 16.15 -0.82 -18.61
C ILE A 126 14.87 -0.33 -17.92
N MET A 127 14.49 -0.97 -16.81
CA MET A 127 13.28 -0.62 -16.07
C MET A 127 13.39 0.77 -15.44
N ARG A 128 14.55 1.12 -14.84
CA ARG A 128 14.83 2.47 -14.36
C ARG A 128 14.76 3.53 -15.47
N LYS A 129 15.33 3.23 -16.65
CA LYS A 129 15.29 4.15 -17.80
C LYS A 129 13.86 4.35 -18.33
N LYS A 130 13.04 3.29 -18.35
CA LYS A 130 11.63 3.36 -18.75
C LYS A 130 10.83 4.24 -17.80
N ILE A 131 10.93 3.99 -16.49
CA ILE A 131 10.24 4.77 -15.45
C ILE A 131 10.65 6.23 -15.51
N HIS A 132 11.94 6.52 -15.64
CA HIS A 132 12.43 7.90 -15.74
C HIS A 132 11.87 8.63 -16.98
N LYS A 133 11.76 7.93 -18.12
CA LYS A 133 11.17 8.48 -19.35
C LYS A 133 9.67 8.75 -19.19
N GLU A 134 8.92 7.85 -18.57
CA GLU A 134 7.48 8.04 -18.30
C GLU A 134 7.23 9.25 -17.40
N ILE A 135 8.02 9.39 -16.33
CA ILE A 135 7.91 10.54 -15.40
C ILE A 135 8.25 11.87 -16.10
N ASP A 136 9.28 11.89 -16.95
CA ASP A 136 9.65 13.10 -17.70
C ASP A 136 8.55 13.53 -18.68
N ILE A 137 7.90 12.57 -19.35
CA ILE A 137 6.77 12.84 -20.24
C ILE A 137 5.58 13.39 -19.45
N GLU A 138 5.24 12.78 -18.30
CA GLU A 138 4.12 13.23 -17.47
C GLU A 138 4.35 14.66 -16.95
N ASN A 139 5.57 14.98 -16.53
CA ASN A 139 5.93 16.31 -16.06
C ASN A 139 5.86 17.35 -17.18
N LYS A 140 6.33 17.02 -18.39
CA LYS A 140 6.18 17.92 -19.55
C LYS A 140 4.72 18.18 -19.89
N LEU A 141 3.89 17.15 -19.89
CA LEU A 141 2.45 17.28 -20.14
C LEU A 141 1.76 18.18 -19.12
N LYS A 142 2.09 18.04 -17.83
CA LYS A 142 1.55 18.93 -16.78
C LYS A 142 1.96 20.39 -16.98
N ILE A 143 3.22 20.64 -17.35
CA ILE A 143 3.71 22.00 -17.62
C ILE A 143 3.00 22.58 -18.84
N ASP A 144 2.84 21.81 -19.91
CA ASP A 144 2.16 22.26 -21.13
C ASP A 144 0.67 22.56 -20.87
N ILE A 145 -0.03 21.76 -20.06
CA ILE A 145 -1.41 22.01 -19.65
C ILE A 145 -1.52 23.33 -18.86
N VAL A 146 -0.65 23.55 -17.86
CA VAL A 146 -0.66 24.78 -17.06
C VAL A 146 -0.36 26.01 -17.93
N LYS A 147 0.52 25.86 -18.93
CA LYS A 147 0.85 26.93 -19.86
C LYS A 147 -0.35 27.27 -20.76
N LEU A 148 -1.03 26.25 -21.29
CA LEU A 148 -2.25 26.43 -22.10
C LEU A 148 -3.39 27.07 -21.30
N GLU A 149 -3.57 26.70 -20.04
CA GLU A 149 -4.58 27.30 -19.15
C GLU A 149 -4.29 28.79 -18.91
N LYS A 150 -3.02 29.14 -18.69
CA LYS A 150 -2.61 30.54 -18.54
C LYS A 150 -2.75 31.36 -19.82
N GLU A 151 -2.47 30.77 -20.98
CA GLU A 151 -2.67 31.41 -22.28
C GLU A 151 -4.17 31.64 -22.55
N LEU A 152 -5.03 30.67 -22.22
CA LEU A 152 -6.49 30.78 -22.35
C LEU A 152 -7.06 31.88 -21.43
N ASP A 153 -6.57 31.98 -20.19
CA ASP A 153 -6.99 33.04 -19.26
C ASP A 153 -6.55 34.43 -19.76
N SER A 154 -5.34 34.54 -20.32
CA SER A 154 -4.85 35.83 -20.86
C SER A 154 -5.61 36.27 -22.12
N GLU A 155 -6.02 35.34 -22.98
CA GLU A 155 -6.78 35.65 -24.19
C GLU A 155 -8.20 36.13 -23.86
N ASN A 156 -8.79 35.61 -22.78
CA ASN A 156 -10.10 36.03 -22.29
C ASN A 156 -10.08 37.46 -21.69
N ASP A 157 -9.02 37.83 -20.97
CA ASP A 157 -8.84 39.17 -20.40
C ASP A 157 -8.63 40.24 -21.49
N ASP A 158 -7.86 39.93 -22.53
CA ASP A 158 -7.64 40.84 -23.66
C ASP A 158 -8.94 41.09 -24.43
N ASP A 159 -9.74 40.06 -24.70
CA ASP A 159 -11.00 40.20 -25.44
C ASP A 159 -12.09 40.94 -24.61
N GLN A 160 -12.08 40.79 -23.29
CA GLN A 160 -12.98 41.51 -22.38
C GLN A 160 -12.60 43.01 -22.25
N SER A 161 -11.30 43.33 -22.26
CA SER A 161 -10.80 44.71 -22.22
C SER A 161 -11.14 45.49 -23.50
N VAL A 162 -11.04 44.84 -24.68
CA VAL A 162 -11.37 45.45 -25.98
C VAL A 162 -12.87 45.77 -26.06
N ARG A 163 -13.74 44.86 -25.59
CA ARG A 163 -15.20 45.08 -25.57
C ARG A 163 -15.62 46.19 -24.61
N MET A 164 -14.96 46.31 -23.45
CA MET A 164 -15.21 47.43 -22.52
C MET A 164 -14.75 48.78 -23.11
N SER A 165 -13.62 48.84 -23.81
CA SER A 165 -13.16 50.08 -24.44
C SER A 165 -14.07 50.55 -25.59
N GLN A 166 -14.59 49.61 -26.40
CA GLN A 166 -15.56 49.92 -27.45
C GLN A 166 -16.92 50.36 -26.88
N GLY A 167 -17.36 49.77 -25.77
CA GLY A 167 -18.56 50.20 -25.05
C GLY A 167 -18.45 51.62 -24.50
N LEU A 168 -17.32 51.96 -23.89
CA LEU A 168 -17.01 53.30 -23.40
C LEU A 168 -16.91 54.33 -24.53
N ALA A 169 -16.27 54.00 -25.65
CA ALA A 169 -16.17 54.89 -26.81
C ALA A 169 -17.54 55.23 -27.41
N ASN A 170 -18.44 54.24 -27.49
CA ASN A 170 -19.82 54.47 -27.95
C ASN A 170 -20.68 55.27 -26.95
N GLN A 171 -20.46 55.13 -25.65
CA GLN A 171 -21.10 55.96 -24.63
C GLN A 171 -20.64 57.43 -24.68
N VAL A 172 -19.35 57.68 -24.93
CA VAL A 172 -18.81 59.05 -25.05
C VAL A 172 -19.35 59.74 -26.31
N LEU A 173 -19.42 59.04 -27.45
CA LEU A 173 -19.99 59.57 -28.71
C LEU A 173 -21.47 59.93 -28.60
N THR A 174 -22.25 59.18 -27.81
CA THR A 174 -23.68 59.46 -27.60
C THR A 174 -23.92 60.58 -26.58
N SER A 175 -22.98 60.83 -25.67
CA SER A 175 -23.09 61.92 -24.68
C SER A 175 -22.79 63.32 -25.24
N HIS A 176 -22.08 63.43 -26.37
CA HIS A 176 -21.72 64.71 -26.99
C HIS A 176 -22.73 65.20 -28.06
N HIS A 177 -23.79 64.46 -28.35
CA HIS A 177 -24.81 64.85 -29.34
C HIS A 177 -26.07 65.49 -28.73
N GLY A 178 -25.96 66.02 -27.49
CA GLY A 178 -27.06 66.61 -26.73
C GLY A 178 -26.72 67.97 -26.12
N THR A 179 -26.20 68.90 -26.91
CA THR A 179 -26.15 70.33 -26.54
C THR A 179 -26.17 71.21 -27.80
N ILE A 180 -27.38 71.43 -28.31
CA ILE A 180 -27.81 72.69 -28.96
C ILE A 180 -29.18 73.02 -28.38
#